data_AF-A0A7S8E6M7-F1
#
_entry.id   AF-A0A7S8E6M7-F1
#
_cell.length_a   1.000
_cell.length_b   1.000
_cell.length_c   1.000
_cell.angle_alpha   90.00
_cell.angle_beta   90.00
_cell.angle_gamma   90.00
#
_symmetry.space_group_name_H-M   'P 1'
#
loop_
_entity.id
_entity.type
_entity.pdbx_description
1 polymer ?
#
loop_
_entity_poly.entity_id
_entity_poly.type
_entity_poly.pdbx_seq_one_letter_code
_entity_poly.pdbx_strand_id
1 'polypeptide(L)'
;MAQAQSTPIVEINLSQPQAHQGDTVSASIYIRNAQNIGGADIGMMVDETCLKIVGLQRGAFLSGSGNDSLFEVINQVNDHDARFAAALTDRTKVGTGTGNFYHITLEVICEQGIAPLNITFAELSAYKDPSASEIELTAYTLASGNLEIHNTELEVIPGSLEVEELGLEQISDRTEPASGATEEKTLATSQNPADLHQDTNILAIIVPLWCTSMMLILLAMFVVRRKKRRQVSEH
;
A
#
# COMPACT_ATOMS: atom_id res chain seq x y z
N MET A 1 -22.16 5.81 33.01
CA MET A 1 -22.96 5.36 31.85
C MET A 1 -21.96 5.01 30.77
N ALA A 2 -21.91 3.75 30.32
CA ALA A 2 -21.05 3.39 29.20
C ALA A 2 -21.62 4.01 27.92
N GLN A 3 -20.85 4.84 27.22
CA GLN A 3 -21.25 5.30 25.90
C GLN A 3 -21.13 4.12 24.94
N ALA A 4 -22.16 3.89 24.12
CA ALA A 4 -22.10 2.87 23.08
C ALA A 4 -20.96 3.23 22.12
N GLN A 5 -19.98 2.35 21.99
CA GLN A 5 -18.86 2.54 21.09
C GLN A 5 -19.38 2.49 19.64
N SER A 6 -19.08 3.52 18.85
CA SER A 6 -19.45 3.55 17.44
C SER A 6 -18.71 2.44 16.69
N THR A 7 -19.42 1.71 15.83
CA THR A 7 -18.81 0.73 14.94
C THR A 7 -17.81 1.42 14.01
N PRO A 8 -16.54 0.99 13.97
CA PRO A 8 -15.57 1.55 13.03
C PRO A 8 -15.92 1.17 11.59
N ILE A 9 -15.49 1.99 10.64
CA ILE A 9 -15.70 1.78 9.20
C ILE A 9 -14.32 1.76 8.53
N VAL A 10 -14.09 0.84 7.60
CA VAL A 10 -12.94 0.85 6.70
C VAL A 10 -13.42 1.19 5.30
N GLU A 11 -12.85 2.21 4.67
CA GLU A 11 -13.28 2.66 3.34
C GLU A 11 -12.10 2.86 2.40
N ILE A 12 -12.35 2.70 1.11
CA ILE A 12 -11.43 3.09 0.05
C ILE A 12 -11.84 4.48 -0.46
N ASN A 13 -10.88 5.39 -0.55
CA ASN A 13 -11.07 6.73 -1.11
C ASN A 13 -10.11 6.95 -2.30
N LEU A 14 -10.67 7.18 -3.49
CA LEU A 14 -9.92 7.48 -4.71
C LEU A 14 -9.60 8.98 -4.80
N SER A 15 -8.42 9.31 -5.30
CA SER A 15 -8.04 10.72 -5.57
C SER A 15 -8.90 11.37 -6.65
N GLN A 16 -9.46 10.57 -7.56
CA GLN A 16 -10.34 10.98 -8.63
C GLN A 16 -11.30 9.83 -9.01
N PRO A 17 -12.54 10.11 -9.44
CA PRO A 17 -13.50 9.08 -9.80
C PRO A 17 -13.28 8.52 -11.22
N GLN A 18 -12.52 9.23 -12.05
CA GLN A 18 -12.30 8.91 -13.47
C GLN A 18 -10.81 8.97 -13.84
N ALA A 19 -10.38 8.16 -14.81
CA ALA A 19 -9.02 8.16 -15.34
C ALA A 19 -8.96 7.64 -16.78
N HIS A 20 -7.81 7.81 -17.45
CA HIS A 20 -7.51 7.24 -18.76
C HIS A 20 -6.44 6.14 -18.64
N GLN A 21 -6.27 5.35 -19.70
CA GLN A 21 -5.17 4.39 -19.79
C GLN A 21 -3.81 5.10 -19.64
N GLY A 22 -2.92 4.52 -18.84
CA GLY A 22 -1.61 5.06 -18.53
C GLY A 22 -1.60 6.07 -17.38
N ASP A 23 -2.76 6.54 -16.92
CA ASP A 23 -2.82 7.41 -15.75
C ASP A 23 -2.37 6.66 -14.49
N THR A 24 -1.83 7.43 -13.54
CA THR A 24 -1.58 6.96 -12.19
C THR A 24 -2.62 7.56 -11.24
N VAL A 25 -3.38 6.71 -10.56
CA VAL A 25 -4.41 7.09 -9.58
C VAL A 25 -3.95 6.69 -8.18
N SER A 26 -4.30 7.49 -7.17
CA SER A 26 -4.06 7.14 -5.78
C SER A 26 -5.34 6.64 -5.12
N ALA A 27 -5.26 5.51 -4.43
CA ALA A 27 -6.31 5.00 -3.55
C ALA A 27 -5.82 5.00 -2.10
N SER A 28 -6.62 5.49 -1.17
CA SER A 28 -6.28 5.56 0.25
C SER A 28 -7.28 4.78 1.07
N ILE A 29 -6.81 3.98 2.02
CA ILE A 29 -7.66 3.24 2.94
C ILE A 29 -7.83 4.03 4.22
N TYR A 30 -9.05 4.51 4.47
CA TYR A 30 -9.38 5.23 5.69
C TYR A 30 -10.01 4.30 6.72
N ILE A 31 -9.67 4.52 7.98
CA ILE A 31 -10.41 3.99 9.13
C ILE A 31 -11.18 5.17 9.73
N ARG A 32 -12.50 5.03 9.87
CA ARG A 32 -13.41 6.03 10.45
C ARG A 32 -14.03 5.55 11.75
N ASN A 33 -14.48 6.51 12.56
CA ASN A 33 -15.19 6.27 13.83
C ASN A 33 -14.42 5.33 14.78
N ALA A 34 -13.10 5.31 14.63
CA ALA A 34 -12.24 4.46 15.41
C ALA A 34 -12.09 4.98 16.83
N GLN A 35 -11.98 4.08 17.79
CA GLN A 35 -11.64 4.41 19.17
C GLN A 35 -10.57 3.44 19.65
N ASN A 36 -9.44 3.99 20.10
CA ASN A 36 -8.34 3.24 20.70
C ASN A 36 -7.78 2.09 19.84
N ILE A 37 -7.76 2.24 18.51
CA ILE A 37 -7.23 1.21 17.61
C ILE A 37 -5.73 1.03 17.88
N GLY A 38 -5.39 -0.17 18.33
CA GLY A 38 -4.03 -0.62 18.62
C GLY A 38 -3.37 -1.34 17.44
N GLY A 39 -4.17 -1.93 16.56
CA GLY A 39 -3.67 -2.60 15.38
C GLY A 39 -4.75 -2.83 14.34
N ALA A 40 -4.32 -3.00 13.10
CA ALA A 40 -5.18 -3.22 11.96
C ALA A 40 -4.48 -4.12 10.94
N ASP A 41 -5.25 -4.97 10.27
CA ASP A 41 -4.81 -5.85 9.21
C ASP A 41 -5.86 -5.82 8.11
N ILE A 42 -5.52 -5.20 6.98
CA ILE A 42 -6.46 -4.92 5.90
C ILE A 42 -5.87 -5.41 4.60
N GLY A 43 -6.65 -6.26 3.91
CA GLY A 43 -6.39 -6.76 2.58
C GLY A 43 -7.35 -6.15 1.56
N MET A 44 -6.85 -5.90 0.36
CA MET A 44 -7.66 -5.46 -0.75
C MET A 44 -7.20 -6.07 -2.07
N MET A 45 -8.12 -6.03 -3.02
CA MET A 45 -7.95 -6.51 -4.39
C MET A 45 -8.45 -5.44 -5.35
N VAL A 46 -7.73 -5.23 -6.44
CA VAL A 46 -8.14 -4.38 -7.57
C VAL A 46 -8.50 -5.24 -8.78
N ASP A 47 -9.26 -4.68 -9.71
CA ASP A 47 -9.55 -5.33 -11.00
C ASP A 47 -8.27 -5.59 -11.81
N GLU A 48 -7.92 -6.86 -11.95
CA GLU A 48 -6.71 -7.30 -12.66
C GLU A 48 -6.70 -6.94 -14.15
N THR A 49 -7.86 -6.68 -14.74
CA THR A 49 -7.96 -6.34 -16.16
C THR A 49 -7.74 -4.86 -16.45
N CYS A 50 -7.88 -4.00 -15.44
CA CYS A 50 -7.87 -2.55 -15.58
C CYS A 50 -6.87 -1.82 -14.70
N LEU A 51 -6.45 -2.41 -13.57
CA LEU A 51 -5.63 -1.74 -12.57
C LEU A 51 -4.43 -2.59 -12.17
N LYS A 52 -3.30 -1.92 -11.96
CA LYS A 52 -2.07 -2.51 -11.46
C LYS A 52 -1.55 -1.74 -10.25
N ILE A 53 -1.22 -2.43 -9.17
CA ILE A 53 -0.60 -1.85 -7.98
C ILE A 53 0.89 -1.62 -8.27
N VAL A 54 1.31 -0.36 -8.26
CA VAL A 54 2.70 0.04 -8.55
C VAL A 54 3.41 0.65 -7.34
N GLY A 55 2.68 0.94 -6.27
CA GLY A 55 3.25 1.47 -5.03
C GLY A 55 2.35 1.30 -3.83
N LEU A 56 2.97 1.11 -2.66
CA LEU A 56 2.31 1.06 -1.36
C LEU A 56 3.06 1.97 -0.41
N GLN A 57 2.33 2.82 0.31
CA GLN A 57 2.90 3.71 1.30
C GLN A 57 2.05 3.71 2.56
N ARG A 58 2.70 3.69 3.73
CA ARG A 58 2.03 3.79 5.01
C ARG A 58 1.30 5.14 5.18
N GLY A 59 0.11 5.10 5.79
CA GLY A 59 -0.65 6.27 6.22
C GLY A 59 -0.35 6.70 7.66
N ALA A 60 -0.92 7.82 8.09
CA ALA A 60 -0.62 8.40 9.41
C ALA A 60 -1.54 7.90 10.55
N PHE A 61 -2.53 7.05 10.26
CA PHE A 61 -3.57 6.70 11.25
C PHE A 61 -3.01 5.99 12.49
N LEU A 62 -2.09 5.04 12.31
CA LEU A 62 -1.31 4.44 13.41
C LEU A 62 0.09 5.06 13.40
N SER A 63 0.23 6.21 14.05
CA SER A 63 1.48 6.96 14.11
C SER A 63 2.40 6.44 15.23
N GLY A 64 3.42 5.66 14.87
CA GLY A 64 4.61 5.47 15.71
C GLY A 64 5.66 6.53 15.38
N SER A 65 5.99 7.43 16.31
CA SER A 65 7.17 8.29 16.16
C SER A 65 8.42 7.50 16.53
N GLY A 66 9.21 7.10 15.53
CA GLY A 66 10.43 6.32 15.72
C GLY A 66 10.24 4.81 15.46
N ASN A 67 11.36 4.10 15.29
CA ASN A 67 11.39 2.69 14.90
C ASN A 67 10.82 1.72 15.95
N ASP A 68 10.49 2.21 17.15
CA ASP A 68 10.20 1.36 18.31
C ASP A 68 8.71 1.28 18.67
N SER A 69 7.85 2.13 18.08
CA SER A 69 6.44 2.27 18.48
C SER A 69 5.43 1.54 17.58
N LEU A 70 5.88 0.99 16.45
CA LEU A 70 5.01 0.38 15.45
C LEU A 70 5.68 -0.86 14.85
N PHE A 71 4.99 -2.00 14.92
CA PHE A 71 5.27 -3.15 14.09
C PHE A 71 4.45 -3.02 12.81
N GLU A 72 5.10 -3.12 11.65
CA GLU A 72 4.45 -3.03 10.35
C GLU A 72 4.91 -4.16 9.42
N VAL A 73 3.96 -4.69 8.67
CA VAL A 73 4.17 -5.65 7.59
C VAL A 73 3.41 -5.14 6.38
N ILE A 74 4.14 -4.68 5.38
CA ILE A 74 3.61 -4.37 4.06
C ILE A 74 3.87 -5.58 3.19
N ASN A 75 2.82 -6.21 2.70
CA ASN A 75 2.95 -7.30 1.75
C ASN A 75 2.14 -7.00 0.50
N GLN A 76 2.85 -6.60 -0.56
CA GLN A 76 2.29 -6.69 -1.90
C GLN A 76 2.30 -8.18 -2.28
N VAL A 77 1.14 -8.81 -2.24
CA VAL A 77 1.03 -10.25 -2.51
C VAL A 77 1.32 -10.49 -4.00
N ASN A 78 0.80 -9.62 -4.86
CA ASN A 78 1.08 -9.55 -6.29
C ASN A 78 0.71 -8.15 -6.84
N ASP A 79 0.64 -8.02 -8.16
CA ASP A 79 0.33 -6.75 -8.84
C ASP A 79 -1.14 -6.28 -8.68
N HIS A 80 -2.02 -7.07 -8.07
CA HIS A 80 -3.45 -6.79 -7.93
C HIS A 80 -4.00 -6.99 -6.51
N ASP A 81 -3.22 -7.64 -5.63
CA ASP A 81 -3.55 -7.90 -4.23
C ASP A 81 -2.55 -7.23 -3.31
N ALA A 82 -3.05 -6.44 -2.36
CA ALA A 82 -2.25 -5.82 -1.32
C ALA A 82 -2.80 -6.16 0.07
N ARG A 83 -1.90 -6.40 1.01
CA ARG A 83 -2.21 -6.52 2.43
C ARG A 83 -1.28 -5.66 3.24
N PHE A 84 -1.83 -4.86 4.13
CA PHE A 84 -1.08 -4.05 5.06
C PHE A 84 -1.55 -4.37 6.49
N ALA A 85 -0.61 -4.80 7.32
CA ALA A 85 -0.83 -5.09 8.73
C ALA A 85 0.08 -4.21 9.58
N ALA A 86 -0.48 -3.60 10.62
CA ALA A 86 0.26 -2.76 11.54
C ALA A 86 -0.29 -2.91 12.96
N ALA A 87 0.60 -2.93 13.95
CA ALA A 87 0.26 -3.01 15.36
C ALA A 87 1.18 -2.11 16.18
N LEU A 88 0.61 -1.34 17.10
CA LEU A 88 1.34 -0.47 18.00
C LEU A 88 1.95 -1.28 19.13
N THR A 89 3.19 -0.94 19.47
CA THR A 89 3.87 -1.42 20.69
C THR A 89 3.70 -0.44 21.84
N ASP A 90 3.40 0.85 21.54
CA ASP A 90 3.10 1.90 22.51
C ASP A 90 1.60 2.23 22.52
N ARG A 91 0.91 1.85 23.59
CA ARG A 91 -0.54 2.07 23.78
C ARG A 91 -0.92 3.55 23.90
N THR A 92 0.02 4.46 24.13
CA THR A 92 -0.26 5.89 24.15
C THR A 92 -0.47 6.48 22.75
N LYS A 93 -0.20 5.69 21.70
CA LYS A 93 -0.25 6.10 20.29
C LYS A 93 -1.45 5.57 19.51
N VAL A 94 -2.46 5.06 20.22
CA VAL A 94 -3.65 4.45 19.61
C VAL A 94 -4.34 5.37 18.60
N GLY A 95 -4.82 4.80 17.50
CA GLY A 95 -5.60 5.50 16.50
C GLY A 95 -7.03 5.77 16.99
N THR A 96 -7.45 7.04 16.97
CA THR A 96 -8.82 7.45 17.32
C THR A 96 -9.34 8.44 16.29
N GLY A 97 -10.64 8.38 15.98
CA GLY A 97 -11.30 9.25 15.01
C GLY A 97 -11.24 8.70 13.59
N THR A 98 -10.90 9.56 12.64
CA THR A 98 -10.78 9.21 11.23
C THR A 98 -9.36 9.51 10.75
N GLY A 99 -8.76 8.58 10.01
CA GLY A 99 -7.49 8.86 9.35
C GLY A 99 -7.12 7.82 8.31
N ASN A 100 -6.11 8.17 7.52
CA ASN A 100 -5.60 7.29 6.47
C ASN A 100 -4.65 6.24 7.04
N PHE A 101 -4.95 4.97 6.79
CA PHE A 101 -4.19 3.83 7.26
C PHE A 101 -3.05 3.46 6.29
N TYR A 102 -3.32 3.41 4.98
CA TYR A 102 -2.29 3.28 3.95
C TYR A 102 -2.76 3.80 2.59
N HIS A 103 -1.79 4.20 1.77
CA HIS A 103 -1.93 4.72 0.41
C HIS A 103 -1.42 3.70 -0.60
N ILE A 104 -2.05 3.70 -1.77
CA ILE A 104 -1.77 2.79 -2.87
C ILE A 104 -1.71 3.62 -4.13
N THR A 105 -0.68 3.37 -4.93
CA THR A 105 -0.51 3.95 -6.24
C THR A 105 -0.89 2.90 -7.27
N LEU A 106 -1.85 3.25 -8.12
CA LEU A 106 -2.44 2.38 -9.13
C LEU A 106 -2.10 2.93 -10.53
N GLU A 107 -1.67 2.06 -11.42
CA GLU A 107 -1.55 2.32 -12.85
C GLU A 107 -2.81 1.79 -13.57
N VAL A 108 -3.41 2.61 -14.42
CA VAL A 108 -4.57 2.23 -15.23
C VAL A 108 -4.10 1.58 -16.53
N ILE A 109 -4.45 0.33 -16.76
CA ILE A 109 -3.93 -0.46 -17.89
C ILE A 109 -4.97 -0.76 -18.96
N CYS A 110 -6.27 -0.61 -18.68
CA CYS A 110 -7.32 -0.77 -19.69
C CYS A 110 -7.66 0.55 -20.39
N GLU A 111 -8.21 0.46 -21.61
CA GLU A 111 -8.60 1.61 -22.42
C GLU A 111 -9.92 2.26 -21.95
N GLN A 112 -10.82 1.45 -21.39
CA GLN A 112 -12.13 1.87 -20.89
C GLN A 112 -12.73 0.79 -19.98
N GLY A 113 -13.60 1.17 -19.06
CA GLY A 113 -14.34 0.23 -18.21
C GLY A 113 -14.70 0.79 -16.83
N ILE A 114 -15.29 -0.06 -15.99
CA ILE A 114 -15.47 0.21 -14.56
C ILE A 114 -14.58 -0.78 -13.82
N ALA A 115 -13.61 -0.26 -13.08
CA ALA A 115 -12.61 -1.06 -12.39
C ALA A 115 -12.90 -1.04 -10.88
N PRO A 116 -13.47 -2.11 -10.29
CA PRO A 116 -13.75 -2.16 -8.87
C PRO A 116 -12.48 -2.29 -8.01
N LEU A 117 -12.51 -1.68 -6.83
CA LEU A 117 -11.54 -1.84 -5.75
C LEU A 117 -12.28 -2.36 -4.52
N ASN A 118 -11.87 -3.53 -4.03
CA ASN A 118 -12.58 -4.23 -2.96
C ASN A 118 -11.69 -4.49 -1.75
N ILE A 119 -12.20 -4.19 -0.55
CA ILE A 119 -11.66 -4.70 0.70
C ILE A 119 -12.05 -6.17 0.79
N THR A 120 -11.07 -7.06 0.75
CA THR A 120 -11.28 -8.52 0.80
C THR A 120 -11.21 -9.06 2.22
N PHE A 121 -10.49 -8.36 3.09
CA PHE A 121 -10.30 -8.72 4.49
C PHE A 121 -10.04 -7.46 5.32
N ALA A 122 -10.62 -7.38 6.52
CA ALA A 122 -10.32 -6.33 7.47
C ALA A 122 -10.53 -6.79 8.90
N GLU A 123 -9.50 -6.62 9.72
CA GLU A 123 -9.50 -6.84 11.16
C GLU A 123 -8.90 -5.63 11.86
N LEU A 124 -9.60 -5.10 12.87
CA LEU A 124 -9.10 -4.05 13.76
C LEU A 124 -9.09 -4.58 15.20
N SER A 125 -8.06 -4.21 15.95
CA SER A 125 -7.97 -4.46 17.39
C SER A 125 -7.94 -3.14 18.14
N ALA A 126 -8.83 -2.99 19.12
CA ALA A 126 -8.93 -1.78 19.93
C ALA A 126 -8.67 -2.08 21.39
N TYR A 127 -7.96 -1.21 22.09
CA TYR A 127 -7.86 -1.28 23.54
C TYR A 127 -9.14 -0.77 24.17
N LYS A 128 -9.68 -1.52 25.14
CA LYS A 128 -10.81 -1.04 25.94
C LYS A 128 -10.43 0.18 26.77
N ASP A 129 -9.25 0.15 27.38
CA ASP A 129 -8.61 1.28 28.06
C ASP A 129 -7.09 1.22 27.81
N PRO A 130 -6.52 2.13 26.98
CA PRO A 130 -5.08 2.17 26.71
C PRO A 130 -4.20 2.42 27.95
N SER A 131 -4.78 2.99 29.01
CA SER A 131 -4.07 3.33 30.26
C SER A 131 -4.17 2.23 31.31
N ALA A 132 -5.01 1.21 31.11
CA ALA A 132 -5.20 0.14 32.07
C ALA A 132 -3.92 -0.68 32.28
N SER A 133 -3.72 -1.18 33.50
CA SER A 133 -2.62 -2.08 33.83
C SER A 133 -2.77 -3.45 33.15
N GLU A 134 -4.01 -3.91 33.00
CA GLU A 134 -4.34 -5.14 32.27
C GLU A 134 -4.78 -4.79 30.84
N ILE A 135 -4.33 -5.61 29.88
CA ILE A 135 -4.66 -5.42 28.47
C ILE A 135 -5.96 -6.17 28.16
N GLU A 136 -6.99 -5.44 27.79
CA GLU A 136 -8.25 -5.97 27.24
C GLU A 136 -8.45 -5.40 25.84
N LEU A 137 -8.69 -6.29 24.86
CA LEU A 137 -8.86 -5.94 23.46
C LEU A 137 -10.29 -6.23 22.99
N THR A 138 -10.84 -5.30 22.21
CA THR A 138 -12.05 -5.49 21.42
C THR A 138 -11.64 -5.73 19.97
N ALA A 139 -12.06 -6.86 19.40
CA ALA A 139 -11.83 -7.18 17.99
C ALA A 139 -13.00 -6.73 17.12
N TYR A 140 -12.70 -6.06 16.01
CA TYR A 140 -13.64 -5.75 14.95
C TYR A 140 -13.23 -6.51 13.70
N THR A 141 -14.11 -7.35 13.16
CA THR A 141 -13.81 -8.14 11.98
C THR A 141 -14.98 -8.10 11.02
N LEU A 142 -14.67 -8.13 9.73
CA LEU A 142 -15.69 -8.26 8.69
C LEU A 142 -16.53 -9.55 8.88
N ALA A 143 -15.88 -10.65 9.27
CA ALA A 143 -16.53 -11.95 9.46
C ALA A 143 -17.54 -11.98 10.62
N SER A 144 -17.30 -11.20 11.68
CA SER A 144 -18.23 -11.07 12.81
C SER A 144 -19.33 -10.04 12.59
N GLY A 145 -19.31 -9.31 11.46
CA GLY A 145 -20.32 -8.30 11.13
C GLY A 145 -20.32 -7.07 12.05
N ASN A 146 -19.29 -6.90 12.87
CA ASN A 146 -19.10 -5.75 13.75
C ASN A 146 -18.09 -4.75 13.18
N LEU A 147 -17.78 -4.85 11.88
CA LEU A 147 -16.96 -3.92 11.12
C LEU A 147 -17.68 -3.62 9.81
N GLU A 148 -17.83 -2.34 9.48
CA GLU A 148 -18.42 -1.91 8.22
C GLU A 148 -17.31 -1.63 7.19
N ILE A 149 -17.53 -2.01 5.93
CA ILE A 149 -16.59 -1.77 4.83
C ILE A 149 -17.27 -1.03 3.68
N HIS A 150 -16.58 -0.04 3.10
CA HIS A 150 -17.04 0.68 1.90
C HIS A 150 -16.03 0.50 0.77
N ASN A 151 -16.42 -0.27 -0.25
CA ASN A 151 -15.66 -0.45 -1.49
C ASN A 151 -15.88 0.74 -2.44
N THR A 152 -15.09 0.81 -3.51
CA THR A 152 -15.22 1.87 -4.52
C THR A 152 -14.93 1.33 -5.91
N GLU A 153 -15.16 2.14 -6.94
CA GLU A 153 -14.89 1.81 -8.33
C GLU A 153 -14.31 3.02 -9.05
N LEU A 154 -13.38 2.77 -9.98
CA LEU A 154 -12.81 3.78 -10.86
C LEU A 154 -13.44 3.64 -12.24
N GLU A 155 -13.96 4.73 -12.79
CA GLU A 155 -14.42 4.76 -14.18
C GLU A 155 -13.24 5.10 -15.10
N VAL A 156 -12.89 4.19 -16.00
CA VAL A 156 -11.87 4.42 -17.03
C VAL A 156 -12.57 4.87 -18.30
N ILE A 157 -12.28 6.10 -18.71
CA ILE A 157 -12.86 6.71 -19.91
C ILE A 157 -11.88 6.61 -21.08
N PRO A 158 -12.37 6.39 -22.31
CA PRO A 158 -11.52 6.38 -23.48
C PRO A 158 -10.77 7.71 -23.60
N GLY A 159 -9.47 7.66 -23.86
CA GLY A 159 -8.73 8.85 -24.25
C GLY A 159 -9.41 9.48 -25.45
N SER A 160 -9.85 10.72 -25.35
CA SER A 160 -10.32 11.43 -26.52
C SER A 160 -9.14 11.48 -27.48
N LEU A 161 -9.24 10.76 -28.59
CA LEU A 161 -8.47 11.09 -29.77
C LEU A 161 -8.95 12.50 -30.12
N GLU A 162 -8.27 13.52 -29.58
CA GLU A 162 -8.20 14.81 -30.24
C GLU A 162 -7.58 14.48 -31.59
N VAL A 163 -8.45 14.13 -32.54
CA VAL A 163 -8.15 14.28 -33.94
C VAL A 163 -7.93 15.77 -34.05
N GLU A 164 -6.66 16.16 -33.93
CA GLU A 164 -6.17 17.42 -34.44
C GLU A 164 -6.48 17.36 -35.94
N GLU A 165 -7.72 17.69 -36.27
CA GLU A 165 -8.17 17.95 -37.62
C GLU A 165 -7.34 19.16 -38.03
N LEU A 166 -6.16 18.88 -38.56
CA LEU A 166 -5.28 19.86 -39.17
C LEU A 166 -6.16 20.60 -40.17
N GLY A 167 -6.66 21.75 -39.74
CA GLY A 167 -7.27 22.73 -40.58
C GLY A 167 -6.23 23.09 -41.63
N LEU A 168 -6.34 22.46 -42.79
CA LEU A 168 -5.83 22.95 -44.06
C LEU A 168 -6.61 24.23 -44.41
N GLU A 169 -6.56 25.24 -43.55
CA GLU A 169 -6.90 26.59 -43.94
C GLU A 169 -5.77 27.12 -44.83
N GLN A 170 -6.19 27.35 -46.07
CA GLN A 170 -5.42 27.87 -47.18
C GLN A 170 -4.53 29.05 -46.77
N ILE A 171 -3.23 28.88 -46.97
CA ILE A 171 -2.25 29.97 -46.98
C ILE A 171 -2.47 30.77 -48.27
N SER A 172 -3.37 31.76 -48.22
CA SER A 172 -3.45 32.84 -49.20
C SER A 172 -2.61 34.02 -48.71
N ASP A 173 -1.39 34.05 -49.23
CA ASP A 173 -0.63 35.24 -49.62
C ASP A 173 -0.87 36.54 -48.83
N ARG A 174 0.07 36.88 -47.94
CA ARG A 174 0.37 38.30 -47.67
C ARG A 174 1.83 38.52 -47.26
N THR A 175 2.46 39.36 -48.07
CA THR A 175 3.85 39.77 -48.07
C THR A 175 4.08 41.03 -47.20
N GLU A 176 5.19 41.02 -46.43
CA GLU A 176 6.05 42.16 -45.96
C GLU A 176 5.57 43.17 -44.87
N PRO A 177 6.48 43.97 -44.22
CA PRO A 177 7.58 43.56 -43.34
C PRO A 177 7.75 44.46 -42.07
N ALA A 178 8.78 44.12 -41.27
CA ALA A 178 9.66 45.01 -40.50
C ALA A 178 9.45 45.26 -38.99
N SER A 179 10.50 44.86 -38.26
CA SER A 179 11.30 45.67 -37.32
C SER A 179 10.81 45.83 -35.87
N GLY A 180 11.55 45.21 -34.95
CA GLY A 180 11.56 45.58 -33.53
C GLY A 180 12.28 44.54 -32.67
N ALA A 181 13.59 44.73 -32.48
CA ALA A 181 14.42 43.96 -31.57
C ALA A 181 14.00 44.12 -30.09
N THR A 182 14.29 43.12 -29.25
CA THR A 182 15.19 43.23 -28.07
C THR A 182 15.37 41.85 -27.42
N GLU A 183 16.62 41.52 -27.16
CA GLU A 183 17.14 40.36 -26.42
C GLU A 183 16.64 40.35 -24.95
N GLU A 184 16.40 39.18 -24.35
CA GLU A 184 17.18 38.82 -23.16
C GLU A 184 17.21 37.31 -22.93
N LYS A 185 18.46 36.86 -22.82
CA LYS A 185 19.01 35.54 -22.58
C LYS A 185 18.91 35.22 -21.08
N THR A 186 18.32 34.08 -20.71
CA THR A 186 18.71 33.44 -19.44
C THR A 186 18.75 31.93 -19.57
N LEU A 187 19.97 31.44 -19.37
CA LEU A 187 20.48 30.09 -19.45
C LEU A 187 20.57 29.56 -18.01
N ALA A 188 19.90 28.45 -17.69
CA ALA A 188 20.20 27.64 -16.51
C ALA A 188 19.87 26.18 -16.85
N THR A 189 20.88 25.45 -17.31
CA THR A 189 21.67 24.50 -16.50
C THR A 189 20.92 23.18 -16.32
N SER A 190 21.12 22.36 -17.35
CA SER A 190 21.06 20.91 -17.31
C SER A 190 21.93 20.38 -16.16
N GLN A 191 21.32 19.61 -15.26
CA GLN A 191 22.03 18.75 -14.34
C GLN A 191 21.82 17.30 -14.75
N ASN A 192 22.96 16.64 -14.85
CA ASN A 192 23.24 15.31 -15.32
C ASN A 192 22.54 14.24 -14.43
N PRO A 193 22.08 13.11 -14.99
CA PRO A 193 21.63 11.96 -14.22
C PRO A 193 22.81 11.36 -13.43
N ALA A 194 22.61 11.19 -12.13
CA ALA A 194 23.50 10.37 -11.32
C ALA A 194 23.19 8.91 -11.60
N ASP A 195 24.16 8.24 -12.24
CA ASP A 195 24.34 6.79 -12.25
C ASP A 195 24.13 6.22 -10.85
N LEU A 196 23.02 5.50 -10.66
CA LEU A 196 22.82 4.64 -9.51
C LEU A 196 23.40 3.27 -9.87
N HIS A 197 24.65 3.04 -9.48
CA HIS A 197 25.31 1.74 -9.53
C HIS A 197 24.46 0.71 -8.76
N GLN A 198 23.85 -0.20 -9.50
CA GLN A 198 23.06 -1.31 -8.96
C GLN A 198 24.00 -2.37 -8.39
N ASP A 199 24.11 -2.38 -7.05
CA ASP A 199 24.86 -3.35 -6.25
C ASP A 199 24.39 -4.78 -6.53
N THR A 200 25.21 -5.53 -7.26
CA THR A 200 24.95 -6.92 -7.66
C THR A 200 25.38 -7.95 -6.61
N ASN A 201 25.63 -7.55 -5.37
CA ASN A 201 26.30 -8.40 -4.36
C ASN A 201 25.41 -8.89 -3.19
N ILE A 202 24.12 -8.56 -3.12
CA ILE A 202 23.26 -8.98 -2.00
C ILE A 202 22.96 -10.49 -2.05
N LEU A 203 22.89 -11.09 -3.25
CA LEU A 203 22.63 -12.52 -3.44
C LEU A 203 23.79 -13.42 -2.94
N ALA A 204 25.03 -12.93 -2.90
CA ALA A 204 26.18 -13.71 -2.43
C ALA A 204 26.19 -13.94 -0.91
N ILE A 205 25.49 -13.11 -0.14
CA ILE A 205 25.49 -13.18 1.34
C ILE A 205 24.31 -14.00 1.88
N ILE A 206 23.15 -13.98 1.19
CA ILE A 206 21.93 -14.66 1.68
C ILE A 206 22.03 -16.18 1.53
N VAL A 207 22.60 -16.69 0.43
CA VAL A 207 22.71 -18.12 0.14
C VAL A 207 23.51 -18.91 1.20
N PRO A 208 24.72 -18.50 1.66
CA PRO A 208 25.45 -19.26 2.67
C PRO A 208 24.74 -19.30 4.04
N LEU A 209 23.93 -18.28 4.37
CA LEU A 209 23.20 -18.20 5.64
C LEU A 209 22.03 -19.20 5.70
N TRP A 210 21.37 -19.44 4.57
CA TRP A 210 20.34 -20.49 4.46
C TRP A 210 20.95 -21.90 4.52
N CYS A 211 22.12 -22.11 3.91
CA CYS A 211 22.82 -23.40 3.96
C CYS A 211 23.25 -23.78 5.38
N THR A 212 23.77 -22.85 6.19
CA THR A 212 24.18 -23.15 7.57
C THR A 212 22.99 -23.45 8.48
N SER A 213 21.86 -22.74 8.31
CA SER A 213 20.62 -22.99 9.05
C SER A 213 20.06 -24.39 8.75
N MET A 214 19.97 -24.78 7.47
CA MET A 214 19.53 -26.13 7.09
C MET A 214 20.43 -27.22 7.66
N MET A 215 21.75 -26.99 7.68
CA MET A 215 22.69 -27.97 8.22
C MET A 215 22.50 -28.18 9.74
N LEU A 216 22.25 -27.10 10.49
CA LEU A 216 21.97 -27.18 11.94
C LEU A 216 20.67 -27.95 12.23
N ILE A 217 19.62 -27.72 11.44
CA ILE A 217 18.34 -28.44 11.59
C ILE A 217 18.52 -29.94 11.33
N LEU A 218 19.26 -30.31 10.28
CA LEU A 218 19.56 -31.71 9.97
C LEU A 218 20.39 -32.37 11.07
N LEU A 219 21.35 -31.64 11.65
CA LEU A 219 22.20 -32.13 12.74
C LEU A 219 21.37 -32.36 14.02
N ALA A 220 20.47 -31.44 14.35
CA ALA A 220 19.53 -31.59 15.46
C ALA A 220 18.61 -32.81 15.27
N MET A 221 18.03 -32.98 14.08
CA MET A 221 17.21 -34.16 13.76
C MET A 221 18.00 -35.47 13.84
N PHE A 222 19.28 -35.47 13.44
CA PHE A 222 20.15 -36.64 13.55
C PHE A 222 20.44 -37.00 15.00
N VAL A 223 20.69 -36.02 15.88
CA VAL A 223 20.89 -36.23 17.32
C VAL A 223 19.62 -36.81 17.96
N VAL A 224 18.44 -36.27 17.65
CA VAL A 224 17.16 -36.78 18.16
C VAL A 224 16.91 -38.23 17.69
N ARG A 225 17.17 -38.55 16.42
CA ARG A 225 17.05 -39.91 15.89
C ARG A 225 18.01 -40.89 16.57
N ARG A 226 19.25 -40.48 16.85
CA ARG A 226 20.20 -41.32 17.61
C ARG A 226 19.75 -41.58 19.04
N LYS A 227 19.21 -40.57 19.71
CA LYS A 227 18.68 -40.71 21.09
C LYS A 227 17.50 -41.70 21.11
N LYS A 228 16.60 -41.62 20.13
CA LYS A 228 15.46 -42.54 20.01
C LYS A 228 15.89 -44.00 19.77
N ARG A 229 16.95 -44.24 18.98
CA ARG A 229 17.47 -45.61 18.76
C ARG A 229 18.10 -46.23 20.01
N ARG A 230 18.71 -45.44 20.90
CA ARG A 230 19.28 -45.97 22.15
C ARG A 230 18.20 -46.46 23.12
N GLN A 231 17.06 -45.77 23.19
CA GLN A 231 15.96 -46.18 24.07
C GLN A 231 15.26 -47.49 23.65
N VAL A 232 15.36 -47.88 22.39
CA VAL A 232 14.77 -49.15 21.90
C VAL A 232 15.68 -50.36 22.17
N SER A 233 16.94 -50.14 22.56
CA SER A 233 17.88 -51.23 22.86
C SER A 233 17.91 -51.67 24.33
N GLU A 234 17.16 -51.00 25.20
CA GLU A 234 17.09 -51.28 26.65
C GLU A 234 15.74 -51.91 27.08
N HIS A 235 14.93 -52.33 26.11
CA HIS A 235 13.72 -53.15 26.30
C HIS A 235 13.82 -54.40 25.43
#